data_AF-J9EU61-F1
#
_entry.id   AF-J9EU61-F1
#
_cell.length_a   1.000
_cell.length_b   1.000
_cell.length_c   1.000
_cell.angle_alpha   90.00
_cell.angle_beta   90.00
_cell.angle_gamma   90.00
#
_symmetry.space_group_name_H-M   'P 1'
#
loop_
_entity.id
_entity.type
_entity.pdbx_description
1 polymer ?
#
loop_
_entity_poly.entity_id
_entity_poly.type
_entity_poly.pdbx_seq_one_letter_code
_entity_poly.pdbx_strand_id
1 'polypeptide(L)'
;MTNYDEAPKYIDHNTCQVFQNIDASHILRDITFVRLNLEDVCMNEDDEFIMEVIRRRSLFGFILEYQFPSIDAASTSLKARVRIIAKHFNGNVIHFRHKRVIRIKMIPELVNLWKRSPLVLAIYAKLNTLGKYS
;
A
#
# COMPACT_ATOMS: atom_id res chain seq x y z
N MET A 1 -45.68 39.24 -16.87
CA MET A 1 -46.02 38.19 -15.89
C MET A 1 -45.45 36.88 -16.40
N THR A 2 -44.84 36.13 -15.49
CA THR A 2 -43.68 35.23 -15.65
C THR A 2 -43.95 33.98 -16.52
N ASN A 3 -43.12 33.82 -17.56
CA ASN A 3 -42.81 32.52 -18.16
C ASN A 3 -42.08 31.68 -17.10
N TYR A 4 -42.72 30.61 -16.64
CA TYR A 4 -42.03 29.55 -15.93
C TYR A 4 -41.64 28.49 -16.95
N ASP A 5 -40.34 28.39 -17.20
CA ASP A 5 -39.71 27.34 -17.97
C ASP A 5 -40.07 25.98 -17.36
N GLU A 6 -40.80 25.15 -18.11
CA GLU A 6 -40.91 23.72 -17.80
C GLU A 6 -39.53 23.10 -18.00
N ALA A 7 -38.85 22.81 -16.88
CA ALA A 7 -37.61 22.06 -16.90
C ALA A 7 -37.83 20.72 -17.61
N PRO A 8 -36.96 20.32 -18.56
CA PRO A 8 -37.09 19.02 -19.19
C PRO A 8 -36.96 17.94 -18.12
N LYS A 9 -37.93 17.02 -18.08
CA LYS A 9 -37.85 15.82 -17.26
C LYS A 9 -36.56 15.10 -17.62
N TYR A 10 -35.57 15.16 -16.74
CA TYR A 10 -34.41 14.29 -16.81
C TYR A 10 -34.95 12.85 -16.79
N ILE A 11 -34.88 12.20 -17.95
CA ILE A 11 -35.03 10.76 -18.04
C ILE A 11 -33.89 10.22 -17.21
N ASP A 12 -34.21 9.75 -16.00
CA ASP A 12 -33.29 9.00 -15.18
C ASP A 12 -33.05 7.65 -15.88
N HIS A 13 -32.15 7.67 -16.87
CA HIS A 13 -31.49 6.47 -17.35
C HIS A 13 -30.48 6.02 -16.28
N ASN A 14 -31.00 5.71 -15.08
CA ASN A 14 -30.48 4.67 -14.23
C ASN A 14 -30.72 3.32 -14.90
N THR A 15 -30.22 3.16 -16.12
CA THR A 15 -29.70 1.87 -16.54
C THR A 15 -28.45 1.65 -15.71
N CYS A 16 -28.66 1.19 -14.47
CA CYS A 16 -27.74 0.27 -13.84
C CYS A 16 -27.54 -0.82 -14.87
N GLN A 17 -26.51 -0.67 -15.72
CA GLN A 17 -26.11 -1.68 -16.65
C GLN A 17 -25.74 -2.87 -15.79
N VAL A 18 -26.68 -3.79 -15.69
CA VAL A 18 -26.46 -5.08 -15.08
C VAL A 18 -25.28 -5.64 -15.85
N PHE A 19 -24.12 -5.73 -15.20
CA PHE A 19 -22.94 -6.42 -15.73
C PHE A 19 -23.24 -7.93 -15.81
N GLN A 20 -24.25 -8.30 -16.60
CA GLN A 20 -24.51 -9.66 -17.00
C GLN A 20 -23.40 -10.01 -18.00
N ASN A 21 -22.55 -10.97 -17.60
CA ASN A 21 -21.46 -11.56 -18.37
C ASN A 21 -20.10 -10.83 -18.36
N ILE A 22 -19.72 -10.19 -17.25
CA ILE A 22 -18.29 -10.12 -16.96
C ILE A 22 -17.85 -11.52 -16.54
N ASP A 23 -17.18 -12.24 -17.43
CA ASP A 23 -16.51 -13.49 -17.08
C ASP A 23 -15.31 -13.17 -16.17
N ALA A 24 -15.61 -13.02 -14.89
CA ALA A 24 -14.62 -12.76 -13.86
C ALA A 24 -13.52 -13.83 -13.87
N SER A 25 -13.82 -15.07 -14.28
CA SER A 25 -12.83 -16.13 -14.32
C SER A 25 -11.77 -15.89 -15.41
N HIS A 26 -12.17 -15.36 -16.56
CA HIS A 26 -11.24 -14.96 -17.62
C HIS A 26 -10.39 -13.76 -17.19
N ILE A 27 -11.01 -12.73 -16.61
CA ILE A 27 -10.27 -11.54 -16.13
C ILE A 27 -9.24 -11.90 -15.06
N LEU A 28 -9.59 -12.79 -14.13
CA LEU A 28 -8.64 -13.22 -13.10
C LEU A 28 -7.43 -13.96 -13.72
N ARG A 29 -7.61 -14.72 -14.81
CA ARG A 29 -6.48 -15.40 -15.48
C ARG A 29 -5.48 -14.45 -16.10
N ASP A 30 -5.92 -13.28 -16.54
CA ASP A 30 -5.05 -12.26 -17.15
C ASP A 30 -4.19 -11.53 -16.11
N ILE A 31 -4.61 -11.53 -14.83
CA ILE A 31 -3.85 -10.97 -13.72
C ILE A 31 -2.77 -11.97 -13.28
N THR A 32 -1.56 -11.75 -13.79
CA THR A 32 -0.42 -12.68 -13.61
C THR A 32 0.64 -12.17 -12.64
N PHE A 33 0.59 -10.89 -12.24
CA PHE A 33 1.52 -10.32 -11.28
C PHE A 33 0.91 -9.15 -10.50
N VAL A 34 1.50 -8.88 -9.34
CA VAL A 34 1.29 -7.66 -8.56
C VAL A 34 2.61 -6.91 -8.43
N ARG A 35 2.55 -5.58 -8.48
CA ARG A 35 3.70 -4.70 -8.29
C ARG A 35 3.48 -3.77 -7.09
N LEU A 36 4.45 -3.70 -6.21
CA LEU A 36 4.54 -2.69 -5.16
C LEU A 36 5.68 -1.73 -5.50
N ASN A 37 5.37 -0.44 -5.62
CA ASN A 37 6.34 0.64 -5.69
C ASN A 37 6.15 1.52 -4.46
N LEU A 38 7.17 1.62 -3.60
CA LEU A 38 7.20 2.54 -2.48
C LEU A 38 8.47 3.37 -2.59
N GLU A 39 8.31 4.62 -3.01
CA GLU A 39 9.44 5.53 -3.19
C GLU A 39 9.76 6.19 -1.86
N ASP A 40 8.81 7.00 -1.37
CA ASP A 40 8.99 7.87 -0.22
C ASP A 40 7.85 7.73 0.80
N VAL A 41 8.17 8.00 2.06
CA VAL A 41 7.19 8.14 3.15
C VAL A 41 7.39 9.50 3.77
N CYS A 42 6.37 10.36 3.65
CA CYS A 42 6.35 11.66 4.29
C CYS A 42 5.99 11.49 5.78
N MET A 43 6.80 12.09 6.64
CA MET A 43 6.52 12.24 8.06
C MET A 43 5.73 13.52 8.27
N ASN A 44 4.86 13.52 9.27
CA ASN A 44 4.29 14.76 9.75
C ASN A 44 5.40 15.57 10.42
N GLU A 45 5.48 16.86 10.10
CA GLU A 45 6.56 17.75 10.55
C GLU A 45 6.62 17.90 12.09
N ASP A 46 5.56 17.48 12.78
CA ASP A 46 5.36 17.65 14.23
C ASP A 46 5.66 16.40 15.07
N ASP A 47 6.27 15.34 14.52
CA ASP A 47 6.68 14.19 15.35
C ASP A 47 7.92 14.55 16.19
N GLU A 48 7.66 15.14 17.36
CA GLU A 48 8.66 15.61 18.32
C GLU A 48 9.64 14.50 18.73
N PHE A 49 9.18 13.25 18.80
CA PHE A 49 10.03 12.12 19.14
C PHE A 49 11.05 11.85 18.03
N ILE A 50 10.62 11.74 16.78
CA ILE A 50 11.53 11.50 15.65
C ILE A 50 12.52 12.66 15.51
N MET A 51 12.04 13.90 15.63
CA MET A 51 12.89 15.09 15.58
C MET A 51 13.95 15.09 16.70
N GLU A 52 13.58 14.72 17.92
CA GLU A 52 14.52 14.63 19.04
C GLU A 52 15.57 13.53 18.84
N VAL A 53 15.17 12.36 18.33
CA VAL A 53 16.10 11.26 18.06
C VAL A 53 17.07 11.62 16.93
N ILE A 54 16.61 12.33 15.89
CA ILE A 54 17.46 12.89 14.83
C ILE A 54 18.44 13.90 15.43
N ARG A 55 17.96 14.85 16.24
CA ARG A 55 18.77 15.90 16.88
C ARG A 55 19.86 15.30 17.78
N ARG A 56 19.53 14.26 18.54
CA ARG A 56 20.48 13.50 19.38
C ARG A 56 21.42 12.59 18.60
N ARG A 57 21.37 12.59 17.26
CA ARG A 57 22.15 11.66 16.39
C ARG A 57 21.98 10.19 16.80
N SER A 58 20.82 9.87 17.36
CA SER A 58 20.50 8.57 17.95
C SER A 58 19.73 7.69 16.97
N LEU A 59 19.35 8.22 15.79
CA LEU A 59 18.69 7.49 14.71
C LEU A 59 19.74 6.99 13.70
N PHE A 60 19.87 5.68 13.57
CA PHE A 60 20.73 5.05 12.55
C PHE A 60 20.03 4.93 11.19
N GLY A 61 18.71 4.75 11.19
CA GLY A 61 17.91 4.70 9.97
C GLY A 61 16.54 4.09 10.18
N PHE A 62 15.84 3.85 9.08
CA PHE A 62 14.51 3.24 9.09
C PHE A 62 14.50 1.89 8.36
N ILE A 63 13.62 1.00 8.81
CA ILE A 63 13.39 -0.30 8.18
C ILE A 63 11.91 -0.39 7.84
N LEU A 64 11.60 -0.64 6.58
CA LEU A 64 10.28 -1.04 6.12
C LEU A 64 10.15 -2.55 6.21
N GLU A 65 9.11 -3.05 6.85
CA GLU A 65 8.72 -4.45 6.85
C GLU A 65 7.30 -4.62 6.31
N TYR A 66 7.10 -5.64 5.48
CA TYR A 66 5.75 -6.05 5.09
C TYR A 66 5.70 -7.51 4.64
N GLN A 67 4.48 -8.04 4.60
CA GLN A 67 4.18 -9.35 4.05
C GLN A 67 2.81 -9.28 3.38
N PHE A 68 2.67 -9.82 2.17
CA PHE A 68 1.38 -9.87 1.50
C PHE A 68 0.47 -10.89 2.18
N PRO A 69 -0.82 -10.58 2.38
CA PRO A 69 -1.82 -11.60 2.65
C PRO A 69 -1.79 -12.63 1.51
N SER A 70 -1.57 -13.89 1.84
CA SER A 70 -1.17 -14.91 0.87
C SER A 70 -1.97 -16.20 0.97
N ILE A 71 -2.18 -16.85 -0.17
CA ILE A 71 -2.69 -18.22 -0.28
C ILE A 71 -1.69 -19.03 -1.11
N ASP A 72 -1.34 -20.23 -0.65
CA ASP A 72 -0.30 -21.09 -1.24
C ASP A 72 -0.57 -21.38 -2.71
N ALA A 73 -1.83 -21.66 -3.05
CA ALA A 73 -2.28 -21.93 -4.41
C ALA A 73 -2.11 -20.72 -5.36
N ALA A 74 -2.00 -19.50 -4.83
CA ALA A 74 -1.82 -18.30 -5.63
C ALA A 74 -0.35 -17.96 -5.88
N SER A 75 0.50 -18.02 -4.84
CA SER A 75 1.96 -17.89 -4.94
C SER A 75 2.63 -18.07 -3.58
N THR A 76 3.67 -18.91 -3.50
CA THR A 76 4.53 -19.04 -2.31
C THR A 76 5.37 -17.79 -2.07
N SER A 77 5.67 -17.01 -3.11
CA SER A 77 6.48 -15.78 -3.01
C SER A 77 5.80 -14.67 -2.22
N LEU A 78 4.47 -14.70 -2.12
CA LEU A 78 3.69 -13.75 -1.32
C LEU A 78 3.94 -13.93 0.19
N LYS A 79 4.29 -15.14 0.64
CA LYS A 79 4.60 -15.44 2.05
C LYS A 79 5.91 -14.83 2.52
N ALA A 80 6.82 -14.51 1.60
CA ALA A 80 8.12 -13.97 1.96
C ALA A 80 7.97 -12.61 2.65
N ARG A 81 8.32 -12.56 3.93
CA ARG A 81 8.45 -11.32 4.69
C ARG A 81 9.58 -10.49 4.06
N VAL A 82 9.27 -9.25 3.74
CA VAL A 82 10.23 -8.31 3.14
C VAL A 82 10.68 -7.34 4.21
N ARG A 83 12.00 -7.11 4.26
CA ARG A 83 12.63 -6.07 5.07
C ARG A 83 13.55 -5.25 4.20
N ILE A 84 13.33 -3.94 4.18
CA ILE A 84 14.13 -3.00 3.37
C ILE A 84 14.62 -1.90 4.29
N ILE A 85 15.92 -1.62 4.22
CA ILE A 85 16.53 -0.49 4.92
C ILE A 85 16.32 0.77 4.06
N ALA A 86 15.93 1.87 4.67
CA ALA A 86 15.83 3.17 4.01
C ALA A 86 17.20 3.57 3.42
N LYS A 87 17.20 4.12 2.21
CA LYS A 87 18.43 4.54 1.53
C LYS A 87 18.98 5.83 2.12
N HIS A 88 18.08 6.75 2.47
CA HIS A 88 18.36 7.99 3.17
C HIS A 88 17.05 8.52 3.76
N PHE A 89 17.16 9.45 4.70
CA PHE A 89 16.03 10.12 5.32
C PHE A 89 16.46 11.52 5.76
N ASN A 90 15.48 12.41 5.91
CA ASN A 90 15.63 13.69 6.58
C ASN A 90 14.49 13.84 7.62
N GLY A 91 14.33 15.02 8.21
CA GLY A 91 13.29 15.26 9.23
C GLY A 91 11.85 15.05 8.74
N ASN A 92 11.62 15.11 7.42
CA ASN A 92 10.26 15.16 6.87
C ASN A 92 9.98 13.97 5.93
N VAL A 93 11.00 13.29 5.42
CA VAL A 93 10.84 12.23 4.40
C VAL A 93 11.82 11.07 4.62
N ILE A 94 11.30 9.85 4.51
CA ILE A 94 12.09 8.61 4.41
C ILE A 94 12.09 8.11 2.96
N HIS A 95 13.26 7.86 2.40
CA HIS A 95 13.41 7.36 1.03
C HIS A 95 13.76 5.86 1.02
N PHE A 96 12.83 5.01 0.60
CA PHE A 96 13.07 3.57 0.42
C PHE A 96 13.47 3.23 -1.02
N ARG A 97 12.83 3.86 -2.02
CA ARG A 97 12.99 3.52 -3.45
C ARG A 97 12.87 2.01 -3.70
N HIS A 98 11.83 1.42 -3.14
CA HIS A 98 11.57 -0.01 -3.17
C HIS A 98 10.61 -0.36 -4.31
N LYS A 99 11.02 -1.32 -5.16
CA LYS A 99 10.23 -1.85 -6.27
C LYS A 99 10.23 -3.36 -6.19
N ARG A 100 9.05 -3.97 -6.15
CA ARG A 100 8.90 -5.43 -6.17
C ARG A 100 7.79 -5.84 -7.12
N VAL A 101 8.07 -6.85 -7.93
CA VAL A 101 7.07 -7.54 -8.77
C VAL A 101 6.98 -8.97 -8.29
N ILE A 102 5.76 -9.46 -8.08
CA ILE A 102 5.49 -10.82 -7.63
C ILE A 102 4.55 -11.47 -8.63
N ARG A 103 4.97 -12.60 -9.20
CA ARG A 103 4.10 -13.42 -10.03
C ARG A 103 3.06 -14.11 -9.15
N ILE A 104 1.81 -14.04 -9.57
CA ILE A 104 0.66 -14.62 -8.87
C ILE A 104 -0.22 -15.36 -9.87
N LYS A 105 -0.92 -16.38 -9.37
CA LYS A 105 -2.12 -16.89 -10.00
C LYS A 105 -3.31 -16.25 -9.29
N MET A 106 -4.04 -15.37 -9.96
CA MET A 106 -5.23 -14.78 -9.35
C MET A 106 -6.33 -15.82 -9.24
N ILE A 107 -6.78 -16.09 -8.01
CA ILE A 107 -7.86 -17.02 -7.69
C ILE A 107 -8.91 -16.31 -6.81
N PRO A 108 -10.19 -16.69 -6.87
CA PRO A 108 -11.26 -16.03 -6.11
C PRO A 108 -10.98 -15.93 -4.60
N GLU A 109 -10.33 -16.95 -4.02
CA GLU A 109 -9.97 -16.99 -2.61
C GLU A 109 -8.96 -15.89 -2.27
N LEU A 110 -7.99 -15.62 -3.16
CA LEU A 110 -7.01 -14.55 -2.97
C LEU A 110 -7.68 -13.18 -3.05
N VAL A 111 -8.62 -13.01 -4.00
CA VAL A 111 -9.43 -11.78 -4.11
C VAL A 111 -10.19 -11.54 -2.81
N ASN A 112 -10.87 -12.56 -2.30
CA ASN A 112 -11.67 -12.46 -1.07
C ASN A 112 -10.79 -12.19 0.15
N LEU A 113 -9.59 -12.77 0.21
CA LEU A 113 -8.61 -12.46 1.24
C LEU A 113 -8.19 -10.98 1.18
N TRP A 114 -7.79 -10.48 0.02
CA TRP A 114 -7.34 -9.09 -0.13
C TRP A 114 -8.44 -8.06 0.11
N LYS A 115 -9.72 -8.41 -0.12
CA LYS A 115 -10.87 -7.58 0.27
C LYS A 115 -11.03 -7.43 1.79
N ARG A 116 -10.60 -8.42 2.56
CA ARG A 116 -10.80 -8.50 4.02
C ARG A 116 -9.53 -8.21 4.81
N SER A 117 -8.37 -8.28 4.17
CA SER A 117 -7.07 -8.16 4.81
C SER A 117 -6.22 -7.14 4.05
N PRO A 118 -5.99 -5.95 4.63
CA PRO A 118 -5.12 -4.96 4.01
C PRO A 118 -3.66 -5.42 4.02
N LEU A 119 -2.88 -4.91 3.06
CA LEU A 119 -1.42 -4.99 3.14
C LEU A 119 -0.94 -4.02 4.23
N VAL A 120 -0.29 -4.56 5.26
CA VAL A 120 0.30 -3.75 6.34
C VAL A 120 1.77 -3.51 6.05
N LEU A 121 2.15 -2.23 6.03
CA LEU A 121 3.52 -1.75 5.88
C LEU A 121 3.95 -1.16 7.23
N ALA A 122 4.89 -1.81 7.91
CA ALA A 122 5.41 -1.36 9.19
C ALA A 122 6.75 -0.65 8.99
N ILE A 123 6.93 0.52 9.60
CA ILE A 123 8.18 1.27 9.59
C ILE A 123 8.76 1.26 10.98
N TYR A 124 10.00 0.81 11.10
CA TYR A 124 10.75 0.76 12.35
C TYR A 124 11.88 1.77 12.32
N ALA A 125 12.00 2.57 13.38
CA ALA A 125 13.19 3.37 13.63
C ALA A 125 14.28 2.47 14.22
N LYS A 126 15.43 2.39 13.55
CA LYS A 126 16.63 1.75 14.07
C LYS A 126 17.42 2.78 14.86
N LEU A 127 17.39 2.66 16.17
CA LEU A 127 18.16 3.51 17.07
C LEU A 127 19.61 3.02 17.16
N ASN A 128 20.53 3.94 17.37
CA ASN A 128 21.88 3.60 17.82
C ASN A 128 21.74 2.98 19.21
N THR A 129 22.27 1.76 19.38
CA THR A 129 22.63 1.32 20.72
C THR A 129 23.78 2.23 21.15
N LEU A 130 23.64 2.90 22.30
CA LEU A 130 24.80 3.44 22.99
C LEU A 130 25.70 2.24 23.31
N GLY A 131 26.64 1.94 22.40
CA GLY A 131 27.66 0.96 22.64
C GLY A 131 28.52 1.47 23.78
N LYS A 132 28.44 0.78 24.93
CA LYS A 132 29.45 0.75 26.00
C LYS A 132 30.14 2.09 26.25
N TYR A 133 29.64 2.88 27.19
CA TYR A 133 30.35 3.81 28.09
C TYR A 133 29.31 4.83 28.57
N SER A 134 28.71 4.55 29.72
CA SER A 134 28.24 5.54 30.68
C SER A 134 28.52 4.96 32.05
#